data_AF-A0A182Y6P5-F1
#
_entry.id   AF-A0A182Y6P5-F1
#
_cell.length_a   1.000
_cell.length_b   1.000
_cell.length_c   1.000
_cell.angle_alpha   90.00
_cell.angle_beta   90.00
_cell.angle_gamma   90.00
#
_symmetry.space_group_name_H-M   'P 1'
#
loop_
_entity.id
_entity.type
_entity.pdbx_description
1 polymer ?
#
loop_
_entity_poly.entity_id
_entity_poly.type
_entity_poly.pdbx_seq_one_letter_code
_entity_poly.pdbx_strand_id
1 'polypeptide(L)'
;MECVRQYLKECVNARQRKIIENEVYGAQKLYEFLCYDQAFQREFLRHKSCFQLVHPEWDLCSSQFIGVLKEEMARTTKQSINVQYIQFCCARYAYENCVYSSARFICKPDSAMFLRRIAKLLSTDKHFLNCDKIENELCSGAVRQLPARISSGRLTLLGSLVLLGTIGRHFAVR
;
A
#
# COMPACT_ATOMS: atom_id res chain seq x y z
N MET A 1 -19.64 -5.71 17.65
CA MET A 1 -19.43 -6.73 16.58
C MET A 1 -20.24 -8.02 16.79
N GLU A 2 -21.15 -8.10 17.76
CA GLU A 2 -21.85 -9.35 18.08
C GLU A 2 -22.78 -9.84 16.96
N CYS A 3 -23.51 -8.92 16.30
CA CYS A 3 -24.40 -9.28 15.18
C CYS A 3 -23.67 -10.00 14.04
N VAL A 4 -22.46 -9.55 13.68
CA VAL A 4 -21.66 -10.18 12.62
C VAL A 4 -21.19 -11.56 13.05
N ARG A 5 -20.75 -11.72 14.31
CA ARG A 5 -20.33 -13.02 14.85
C ARG A 5 -21.49 -14.01 14.87
N GLN A 6 -22.67 -13.56 15.27
CA GLN A 6 -23.86 -14.39 15.31
C GLN A 6 -24.31 -14.81 13.90
N TYR A 7 -24.32 -13.88 12.93
CA TYR A 7 -24.57 -14.21 11.52
C TYR A 7 -23.57 -15.26 10.98
N LEU A 8 -22.27 -15.08 11.22
CA LEU A 8 -21.25 -16.05 10.79
C LEU A 8 -21.44 -17.42 11.45
N LYS A 9 -21.94 -17.45 12.69
CA LYS A 9 -22.20 -18.69 13.43
C LYS A 9 -23.43 -19.43 12.92
N GLU A 10 -24.53 -18.70 12.66
CA GLU A 10 -25.83 -19.26 12.32
C GLU A 10 -26.00 -19.51 10.81
N CYS A 11 -25.49 -18.62 9.97
CA CYS A 11 -25.78 -18.61 8.53
C CYS A 11 -24.61 -19.08 7.66
N VAL A 12 -23.38 -19.16 8.19
CA VAL A 12 -22.18 -19.50 7.41
C VAL A 12 -21.59 -20.83 7.87
N ASN A 13 -21.33 -21.73 6.91
CA ASN A 13 -20.74 -23.03 7.22
C ASN A 13 -19.32 -22.89 7.79
N ALA A 14 -18.86 -23.91 8.49
CA ALA A 14 -17.60 -23.87 9.24
C ALA A 14 -16.38 -23.54 8.36
N ARG A 15 -16.34 -24.03 7.12
CA ARG A 15 -15.22 -23.78 6.20
C ARG A 15 -15.18 -22.32 5.76
N GLN A 16 -16.30 -21.78 5.28
CA GLN A 16 -16.39 -20.39 4.83
C GLN A 16 -16.18 -19.42 5.99
N ARG A 17 -16.75 -19.72 7.16
CA ARG A 17 -16.54 -18.93 8.37
C ARG A 17 -15.08 -18.83 8.74
N LYS A 18 -14.32 -19.95 8.70
CA LYS A 18 -12.88 -19.94 8.99
C LYS A 18 -12.11 -19.04 8.01
N ILE A 19 -12.46 -19.06 6.72
CA ILE A 19 -11.84 -18.17 5.72
C ILE A 19 -12.13 -16.71 6.07
N ILE A 20 -13.40 -16.36 6.30
CA ILE A 20 -13.80 -15.00 6.66
C ILE A 20 -13.08 -14.53 7.93
N GLU A 21 -13.05 -15.35 8.98
CA GLU A 21 -12.41 -15.03 10.26
C GLU A 21 -10.89 -14.85 10.16
N ASN A 22 -10.24 -15.45 9.16
CA ASN A 22 -8.81 -15.26 8.92
C ASN A 22 -8.58 -13.93 8.21
N GLU A 23 -9.32 -13.68 7.13
CA GLU A 23 -9.19 -12.47 6.30
C GLU A 23 -9.53 -11.19 7.08
N VAL A 24 -10.54 -11.24 7.97
CA VAL A 24 -10.96 -10.07 8.77
C VAL A 24 -10.22 -9.95 10.10
N TYR A 25 -9.25 -10.83 10.38
CA TYR A 25 -8.59 -10.91 11.68
C TYR A 25 -7.97 -9.57 12.11
N GLY A 26 -7.17 -8.95 11.24
CA GLY A 26 -6.51 -7.68 11.50
C GLY A 26 -7.50 -6.55 11.83
N ALA A 27 -8.57 -6.44 11.03
CA ALA A 27 -9.63 -5.46 11.27
C ALA A 27 -10.36 -5.71 12.59
N GLN A 28 -10.68 -6.97 12.92
CA GLN A 28 -11.29 -7.31 14.20
C GLN A 28 -10.39 -6.92 15.37
N LYS A 29 -9.08 -7.16 15.27
CA LYS A 29 -8.12 -6.75 16.31
C LYS A 29 -8.03 -5.24 16.46
N LEU A 30 -8.06 -4.48 15.36
CA LEU A 30 -8.13 -3.02 15.44
C LEU A 30 -9.39 -2.55 16.19
N TYR A 31 -10.56 -3.14 15.90
CA TYR A 31 -11.78 -2.83 16.63
C TYR A 31 -11.69 -3.20 18.11
N GLU A 32 -11.07 -4.34 18.46
CA GLU A 32 -10.84 -4.72 19.85
C GLU A 32 -10.01 -3.64 20.60
N PHE A 33 -8.92 -3.14 19.99
CA PHE A 33 -8.15 -2.03 20.56
C PHE A 33 -8.97 -0.74 20.66
N LEU A 34 -9.69 -0.36 19.59
CA LEU A 34 -10.49 0.86 19.57
C LEU A 34 -11.66 0.83 20.57
N CYS A 35 -12.22 -0.34 20.88
CA CYS A 35 -13.36 -0.46 21.79
C CYS A 35 -12.94 -0.66 23.25
N TYR A 36 -11.84 -1.36 23.52
CA TYR A 36 -11.52 -1.84 24.87
C TYR A 36 -10.17 -1.36 25.42
N ASP A 37 -9.26 -0.86 24.58
CA ASP A 37 -7.96 -0.35 25.02
C ASP A 37 -7.95 1.18 25.10
N GLN A 38 -8.04 1.70 26.34
CA GLN A 38 -8.06 3.16 26.57
C GLN A 38 -6.74 3.86 26.18
N ALA A 39 -5.60 3.17 26.27
CA ALA A 39 -4.33 3.77 25.88
C ALA A 39 -4.28 3.93 24.36
N PHE A 40 -4.68 2.90 23.63
CA PHE A 40 -4.79 2.93 22.18
C PHE A 40 -5.81 3.98 21.70
N GLN A 41 -6.97 4.08 22.35
CA GLN A 41 -7.98 5.10 22.05
C GLN A 41 -7.42 6.52 22.14
N ARG A 42 -6.71 6.84 23.22
CA ARG A 42 -6.09 8.17 23.40
C ARG A 42 -5.03 8.46 22.34
N GLU A 43 -4.21 7.46 22.02
CA GLU A 43 -3.20 7.59 20.97
C GLU A 43 -3.85 7.80 19.59
N PHE A 44 -4.89 7.02 19.25
CA PHE A 44 -5.65 7.19 18.02
C PHE A 44 -6.25 8.59 17.91
N LEU A 45 -6.88 9.09 18.98
CA LEU A 45 -7.47 10.43 19.01
C LEU A 45 -6.42 11.54 18.80
N ARG A 46 -5.19 11.35 19.33
CA ARG A 46 -4.06 12.27 19.12
C ARG A 46 -3.64 12.34 17.65
N HIS A 47 -3.75 11.24 16.90
CA HIS A 47 -3.33 11.15 15.51
C HIS A 47 -4.48 11.22 14.49
N LYS A 48 -5.73 11.41 14.94
CA LYS A 48 -6.94 11.32 14.09
C LYS A 48 -6.92 12.24 12.86
N SER A 49 -6.39 13.46 13.01
CA SER A 49 -6.36 14.45 11.92
C SER A 49 -5.43 13.99 10.80
N CYS A 50 -4.27 13.43 11.15
CA CYS A 50 -3.37 12.85 10.17
C CYS A 50 -4.00 11.64 9.48
N PHE A 51 -4.70 10.77 10.23
CA PHE A 51 -5.42 9.63 9.65
C PHE A 51 -6.40 10.06 8.55
N GLN A 52 -7.11 11.17 8.74
CA GLN A 52 -8.02 11.74 7.74
C GLN A 52 -7.27 12.33 6.53
N LEU A 53 -6.18 13.07 6.78
CA LEU A 53 -5.41 13.72 5.72
C LEU A 53 -4.72 12.72 4.78
N VAL A 54 -4.21 11.61 5.34
CA VAL A 54 -3.46 10.61 4.58
C VAL A 54 -4.35 9.60 3.85
N HIS A 55 -5.68 9.68 4.03
CA HIS A 55 -6.61 8.67 3.53
C HIS A 55 -6.48 8.39 2.02
N PRO A 56 -6.34 9.39 1.13
CA PRO A 56 -6.16 9.13 -0.31
C PRO A 56 -4.90 8.31 -0.63
N GLU A 57 -3.79 8.62 0.03
CA GLU A 57 -2.51 7.93 -0.12
C GLU A 57 -2.57 6.54 0.50
N TRP A 58 -3.28 6.40 1.62
CA TRP A 58 -3.56 5.12 2.25
C TRP A 58 -4.34 4.19 1.31
N ASP A 59 -5.38 4.71 0.66
CA ASP A 59 -6.19 3.95 -0.30
C ASP A 59 -5.38 3.51 -1.51
N LEU A 60 -4.45 4.36 -1.98
CA LEU A 60 -3.51 4.00 -3.04
C LEU A 60 -2.59 2.85 -2.62
N CYS A 61 -1.94 2.97 -1.44
CA CYS A 61 -1.08 1.92 -0.90
C CYS A 61 -1.87 0.60 -0.72
N SER A 62 -3.10 0.68 -0.22
CA SER A 62 -3.98 -0.49 -0.01
C SER A 62 -4.38 -1.14 -1.34
N SER A 63 -4.70 -0.34 -2.34
CA SER A 63 -5.06 -0.82 -3.68
C SER A 63 -3.88 -1.55 -4.35
N GLN A 64 -2.66 -1.01 -4.21
CA GLN A 64 -1.46 -1.66 -4.70
C GLN A 64 -1.21 -2.99 -3.99
N PHE A 65 -1.33 -3.02 -2.66
CA PHE A 65 -1.19 -4.24 -1.87
C PHE A 65 -2.19 -5.32 -2.31
N ILE A 66 -3.48 -4.98 -2.39
CA ILE A 66 -4.53 -5.89 -2.86
C ILE A 66 -4.25 -6.38 -4.28
N GLY A 67 -3.71 -5.53 -5.15
CA GLY A 67 -3.28 -5.91 -6.50
C GLY A 67 -2.23 -7.02 -6.49
N VAL A 68 -1.19 -6.88 -5.66
CA VAL A 68 -0.15 -7.90 -5.49
C VAL A 68 -0.73 -9.20 -4.93
N LEU A 69 -1.60 -9.13 -3.92
CA LEU A 69 -2.25 -10.32 -3.36
C LEU A 69 -3.03 -11.10 -4.43
N LYS A 70 -3.78 -10.39 -5.27
CA LYS A 70 -4.56 -11.00 -6.37
C LYS A 70 -3.68 -11.67 -7.41
N GLU A 71 -2.57 -11.03 -7.78
CA GLU A 71 -1.61 -11.61 -8.74
C GLU A 71 -0.96 -12.88 -8.18
N GLU A 72 -0.52 -12.85 -6.92
CA GLU A 72 0.11 -13.99 -6.26
C GLU A 72 -0.87 -15.14 -6.02
N MET A 73 -2.14 -14.84 -5.70
CA MET A 73 -3.20 -15.86 -5.63
C MET A 73 -3.51 -16.48 -7.01
N ALA A 74 -3.42 -15.71 -8.10
CA ALA A 74 -3.58 -16.24 -9.46
C ALA A 74 -2.39 -17.12 -9.90
N ARG A 75 -1.19 -16.87 -9.35
CA ARG A 75 0.03 -17.66 -9.61
C ARG A 75 0.14 -18.97 -8.84
N THR A 76 -0.72 -19.21 -7.85
CA THR A 76 -0.67 -20.37 -6.91
C THR A 76 -0.52 -21.73 -7.58
N THR A 77 -0.92 -21.90 -8.85
CA THR A 77 -0.73 -23.15 -9.59
C THR A 77 0.73 -23.45 -10.00
N LYS A 78 1.69 -22.54 -9.79
CA LYS A 78 3.07 -22.66 -10.30
C LYS A 78 4.21 -22.53 -9.27
N GLN A 79 3.93 -22.12 -8.03
CA GLN A 79 4.97 -21.86 -7.01
C GLN A 79 4.76 -22.71 -5.75
N SER A 80 5.85 -22.91 -4.99
CA SER A 80 5.77 -23.59 -3.70
C SER A 80 5.15 -22.69 -2.63
N ILE A 81 4.48 -23.30 -1.65
CA ILE A 81 3.81 -22.61 -0.53
C ILE A 81 4.77 -21.67 0.21
N ASN A 82 6.05 -22.05 0.35
CA ASN A 82 7.06 -21.24 1.03
C ASN A 82 7.41 -19.95 0.26
N VAL A 83 7.49 -20.02 -1.07
CA VAL A 83 7.74 -18.84 -1.90
C VAL A 83 6.57 -17.88 -1.80
N GLN A 84 5.34 -18.40 -1.87
CA GLN A 84 4.13 -17.59 -1.76
C GLN A 84 4.03 -16.90 -0.39
N TYR A 85 4.38 -17.61 0.68
CA TYR A 85 4.45 -17.05 2.04
C TYR A 85 5.42 -15.86 2.11
N ILE A 86 6.63 -15.99 1.53
CA ILE A 86 7.62 -14.91 1.50
C ILE A 86 7.11 -13.72 0.69
N GLN A 87 6.49 -13.95 -0.48
CA GLN A 87 5.92 -12.88 -1.31
C GLN A 87 4.84 -12.11 -0.55
N PHE A 88 3.95 -12.81 0.16
CA PHE A 88 2.95 -12.17 1.02
C PHE A 88 3.58 -11.31 2.11
N CYS A 89 4.60 -11.82 2.82
CA CYS A 89 5.29 -11.04 3.85
C CYS A 89 5.97 -9.79 3.27
N CYS A 90 6.60 -9.89 2.09
CA CYS A 90 7.24 -8.72 1.48
C CYS A 90 6.23 -7.71 0.92
N ALA A 91 5.10 -8.17 0.38
CA ALA A 91 4.01 -7.29 -0.04
C ALA A 91 3.44 -6.52 1.16
N ARG A 92 3.28 -7.21 2.30
CA ARG A 92 2.85 -6.61 3.57
C ARG A 92 3.84 -5.54 4.05
N TYR A 93 5.13 -5.87 4.08
CA TYR A 93 6.19 -4.92 4.44
C TYR A 93 6.20 -3.70 3.52
N ALA A 94 6.04 -3.88 2.21
CA ALA A 94 5.96 -2.78 1.24
C ALA A 94 4.75 -1.89 1.50
N TYR A 95 3.58 -2.47 1.77
CA TYR A 95 2.36 -1.74 2.14
C TYR A 95 2.55 -0.88 3.40
N GLU A 96 3.11 -1.46 4.47
CA GLU A 96 3.38 -0.73 5.70
C GLU A 96 4.34 0.46 5.49
N ASN A 97 5.39 0.26 4.69
CA ASN A 97 6.34 1.32 4.39
C ASN A 97 5.78 2.38 3.44
N CYS A 98 4.88 2.01 2.53
CA CYS A 98 4.14 2.95 1.69
C CYS A 98 3.32 3.90 2.58
N VAL A 99 2.51 3.35 3.49
CA VAL A 99 1.71 4.14 4.43
C VAL A 99 2.60 5.02 5.31
N TYR A 100 3.67 4.47 5.87
CA TYR A 100 4.61 5.22 6.68
C TYR A 100 5.23 6.40 5.92
N SER A 101 5.68 6.15 4.69
CA SER A 101 6.36 7.16 3.88
C SER A 101 5.41 8.29 3.51
N SER A 102 4.21 7.95 3.01
CA SER A 102 3.16 8.94 2.71
C SER A 102 2.81 9.79 3.93
N ALA A 103 2.57 9.15 5.06
CA ALA A 103 2.27 9.84 6.31
C ALA A 103 3.42 10.73 6.80
N ARG A 104 4.68 10.33 6.57
CA ARG A 104 5.86 11.13 6.98
C ARG A 104 6.00 12.42 6.18
N PHE A 105 5.53 12.46 4.93
CA PHE A 105 5.53 13.68 4.11
C PHE A 105 4.35 14.61 4.44
N ILE A 106 3.21 14.05 4.84
CA ILE A 106 1.98 14.80 5.10
C ILE A 106 1.87 15.24 6.58
N CYS A 107 2.43 14.44 7.49
CA CYS A 107 2.25 14.57 8.92
C CYS A 107 3.56 14.52 9.71
N LYS A 108 3.45 14.68 11.04
CA LYS A 108 4.57 14.51 11.97
C LYS A 108 5.08 13.06 12.00
N PRO A 109 6.38 12.84 12.30
CA PRO A 109 6.97 11.51 12.35
C PRO A 109 6.30 10.53 13.33
N ASP A 110 5.77 11.03 14.46
CA ASP A 110 5.03 10.22 15.44
C ASP A 110 3.73 9.68 14.85
N SER A 111 2.96 10.51 14.14
CA SER A 111 1.78 10.09 13.38
C SER A 111 2.12 9.07 12.30
N ALA A 112 3.23 9.24 11.58
CA ALA A 112 3.66 8.28 10.56
C ALA A 112 3.94 6.89 11.16
N MET A 113 4.62 6.83 12.31
CA MET A 113 4.84 5.58 13.04
C MET A 113 3.53 4.95 13.53
N PHE A 114 2.61 5.77 14.06
CA PHE A 114 1.29 5.31 14.48
C PHE A 114 0.53 4.68 13.32
N LEU A 115 0.47 5.35 12.18
CA LEU A 115 -0.22 4.88 10.97
C LEU A 115 0.41 3.60 10.40
N ARG A 116 1.74 3.48 10.42
CA ARG A 116 2.42 2.24 10.06
C ARG A 116 1.96 1.05 10.91
N ARG A 117 1.78 1.24 12.23
CA ARG A 117 1.29 0.17 13.11
C ARG A 117 -0.16 -0.21 12.81
N ILE A 118 -1.02 0.75 12.46
CA ILE A 118 -2.38 0.44 12.00
C ILE A 118 -2.33 -0.33 10.69
N ALA A 119 -1.50 0.08 9.73
CA ALA A 119 -1.36 -0.62 8.45
C ALA A 119 -0.93 -2.08 8.66
N LYS A 120 0.09 -2.29 9.50
CA LYS A 120 0.54 -3.62 9.92
C LYS A 120 -0.58 -4.46 10.53
N LEU A 121 -1.36 -3.85 11.43
CA LEU A 121 -2.47 -4.55 12.07
C LEU A 121 -3.54 -4.96 11.05
N LEU A 122 -3.91 -4.06 10.14
CA LEU A 122 -4.92 -4.30 9.11
C LEU A 122 -4.49 -5.31 8.04
N SER A 123 -3.19 -5.40 7.75
CA SER A 123 -2.63 -6.38 6.81
C SER A 123 -2.27 -7.72 7.46
N THR A 124 -2.58 -7.90 8.74
CA THR A 124 -2.34 -9.16 9.46
C THR A 124 -3.48 -10.15 9.24
N ASP A 125 -3.14 -11.29 8.65
CA ASP A 125 -3.98 -12.49 8.59
C ASP A 125 -3.44 -13.55 9.59
N LYS A 126 -4.32 -14.43 10.10
CA LYS A 126 -3.92 -15.50 11.02
C LYS A 126 -2.87 -16.46 10.45
N HIS A 127 -2.87 -16.68 9.14
CA HIS A 127 -1.90 -17.54 8.45
C HIS A 127 -0.51 -16.90 8.36
N PHE A 128 -0.42 -15.58 8.43
CA PHE A 128 0.81 -14.81 8.20
C PHE A 128 1.33 -14.10 9.45
N LEU A 129 0.91 -14.53 10.65
CA LEU A 129 1.31 -13.95 11.94
C LEU A 129 2.83 -13.89 12.15
N ASN A 130 3.61 -14.74 11.48
CA ASN A 130 5.06 -14.83 11.64
C ASN A 130 5.87 -14.06 10.59
N CYS A 131 5.24 -13.24 9.74
CA CYS A 131 5.95 -12.46 8.72
C CYS A 131 7.00 -11.51 9.31
N ASP A 132 6.82 -11.04 10.55
CA ASP A 132 7.77 -10.17 11.26
C ASP A 132 9.19 -10.75 11.33
N LYS A 133 9.33 -12.08 11.35
CA LYS A 133 10.62 -12.77 11.38
C LYS A 133 11.34 -12.74 10.03
N ILE A 134 10.59 -12.65 8.93
CA ILE A 134 11.10 -12.71 7.56
C ILE A 134 11.40 -11.31 7.02
N GLU A 135 10.54 -10.34 7.35
CA GLU A 135 10.57 -9.00 6.74
C GLU A 135 11.89 -8.26 6.94
N ASN A 136 12.45 -8.33 8.15
CA ASN A 136 13.68 -7.63 8.50
C ASN A 136 14.89 -8.17 7.73
N GLU A 137 14.92 -9.47 7.42
CA GLU A 137 16.05 -10.13 6.77
C GLU A 137 15.94 -10.12 5.24
N LEU A 138 14.74 -10.34 4.69
CA LEU A 138 14.56 -10.57 3.24
C LEU A 138 13.92 -9.40 2.49
N CYS A 139 12.95 -8.71 3.10
CA CYS A 139 12.10 -7.76 2.37
C CYS A 139 12.67 -6.34 2.35
N SER A 140 13.56 -6.01 3.29
CA SER A 140 14.23 -4.69 3.38
C SER A 140 15.09 -4.34 2.14
N GLY A 141 15.54 -5.34 1.37
CA GLY A 141 16.33 -5.15 0.14
C GLY A 141 15.55 -5.36 -1.17
N ALA A 142 14.30 -5.85 -1.11
CA ALA A 142 13.54 -6.32 -2.28
C ALA A 142 12.62 -5.24 -2.91
N VAL A 143 12.69 -3.99 -2.47
CA VAL A 143 11.98 -2.86 -3.08
C VAL A 143 12.67 -2.48 -4.38
N ARG A 144 12.55 -3.32 -5.43
CA ARG A 144 13.12 -2.98 -6.75
C ARG A 144 12.21 -3.15 -7.94
N GLN A 145 10.95 -3.57 -7.79
CA GLN A 145 10.04 -3.65 -8.94
C GLN A 145 8.62 -3.23 -8.58
N LEU A 146 8.42 -1.95 -8.24
CA LEU A 146 7.25 -1.28 -8.78
C LEU A 146 7.61 -0.88 -10.22
N PRO A 147 6.92 -1.36 -11.26
CA PRO A 147 7.12 -0.80 -12.58
C PRO A 147 6.62 0.64 -12.55
N ALA A 148 7.55 1.59 -12.46
CA ALA A 148 7.27 2.97 -12.82
C ALA A 148 6.70 2.93 -14.25
N ARG A 149 5.43 3.32 -14.41
CA ARG A 149 4.87 3.59 -15.73
C ARG A 149 5.71 4.71 -16.34
N ILE A 150 6.66 4.34 -17.19
CA ILE A 150 7.37 5.28 -18.05
C ILE A 150 6.30 5.81 -19.02
N SER A 151 5.77 7.01 -18.74
CA SER A 151 5.01 7.75 -19.74
C SER A 151 5.98 8.07 -20.87
N SER A 152 5.84 7.36 -21.98
CA SER A 152 6.55 7.62 -23.22
C SER A 152 6.10 8.96 -23.81
N GLY A 153 6.66 10.05 -23.28
CA GLY A 153 6.58 11.37 -23.90
C GLY A 153 7.37 11.34 -25.21
N ARG A 154 6.65 11.21 -26.33
CA ARG A 154 7.21 11.41 -27.68
C ARG A 154 7.69 12.86 -27.80
N LEU A 155 9.01 13.04 -27.78
CA LEU A 155 9.64 14.30 -28.17
C LEU A 155 9.69 14.36 -29.69
N THR A 156 8.70 14.99 -30.33
CA THR A 156 8.73 15.29 -31.76
C THR A 156 9.63 16.51 -31.99
N LEU A 157 10.86 16.28 -32.44
CA LEU A 157 11.69 17.32 -33.06
C LEU A 157 11.07 17.71 -34.42
N LEU A 158 10.55 18.93 -34.52
CA LEU A 158 10.28 19.61 -35.79
C LEU A 158 11.44 20.57 -36.07
N GLY A 159 12.41 20.11 -36.85
CA GLY A 159 13.44 20.95 -37.45
C GLY A 159 13.15 21.13 -38.94
N SER A 160 12.41 22.18 -39.27
CA SER A 160 12.12 22.56 -40.66
C SER A 160 13.33 23.26 -41.28
N LEU A 161 13.83 22.69 -42.38
CA LEU A 161 14.80 23.34 -43.26
C LEU A 161 14.22 24.64 -43.84
N VAL A 162 14.99 25.73 -43.77
CA VAL A 162 14.86 26.85 -44.71
C VAL A 162 16.26 27.19 -45.24
N LEU A 163 16.53 26.71 -46.45
CA LEU A 163 17.61 27.17 -47.32
C LEU A 163 16.95 28.01 -48.43
N LEU A 164 17.24 29.31 -48.44
CA LEU A 164 17.14 30.27 -49.56
C LEU A 164 17.54 31.60 -48.91
N GLY A 165 18.62 32.28 -49.29
CA GLY A 165 19.12 32.56 -50.61
C GLY A 165 19.61 34.01 -50.50
N THR A 166 20.89 34.22 -50.76
CA THR A 166 21.61 35.49 -50.77
C THR A 166 20.87 36.60 -51.51
N ILE A 167 20.95 37.85 -51.02
CA ILE A 167 21.45 39.04 -51.75
C ILE A 167 21.16 40.31 -50.93
N GLY A 168 22.24 40.97 -50.49
CA GLY A 168 22.53 42.38 -50.77
C GLY A 168 21.57 43.50 -50.33
N ARG A 169 22.16 44.38 -49.52
CA ARG A 169 22.16 45.85 -49.62
C ARG A 169 21.10 46.67 -48.86
N HIS A 170 21.66 47.42 -47.89
CA HIS A 170 21.64 48.89 -47.76
C HIS A 170 20.50 49.62 -47.00
N PHE A 171 20.99 50.53 -46.12
CA PHE A 171 20.40 51.74 -45.53
C PHE A 171 19.33 51.54 -44.42
N ALA A 172 19.57 51.91 -43.15
CA ALA A 172 19.88 53.22 -42.52
C ALA A 172 18.64 54.04 -42.15
N VAL A 173 18.54 54.40 -40.86
CA VAL A 173 17.93 55.61 -40.26
C VAL A 173 16.42 55.79 -40.56
N ARG A 174 15.49 55.80 -39.60
CA ARG A 174 15.39 56.53 -38.33
C ARG A 174 14.23 55.94 -37.54
#